data_AF-A0AAE6TUL4-F1
#
_entry.id   AF-A0AAE6TUL4-F1
#
_cell.length_a   1.000
_cell.length_b   1.000
_cell.length_c   1.000
_cell.angle_alpha   90.00
_cell.angle_beta   90.00
_cell.angle_gamma   90.00
#
_symmetry.space_group_name_H-M   'P 1'
#
loop_
_entity.id
_entity.type
_entity.pdbx_description
1 polymer ?
#
loop_
_entity_poly.entity_id
_entity_poly.type
_entity_poly.pdbx_seq_one_letter_code
_entity_poly.pdbx_strand_id
1 'polypeptide(L)'
;MSFASANERYFVSLVNQARQAQGLPALSIEKRLNDSSEGHSRWMLEADVFSHTGRGGSSSRERMEAAGFDLAGNWMTAENIAYVTIQGEADLRDEIRQLHQNLMNSPGHYQNIMSDAAFIGIGLEVGYLTVNGRDYKVLMATQNFADTDGQVRVDTGSFTRVANPGADLSMQSRADWLSTFNGEVFVTPGPAQSTPRNDDYRLTARNDVASAGNGNDWMDGKGGNDTLNGGPGNDRIIGGEGFDSLHGGLGNDVLQGGPGNDTLAGAEGNDQLRGETGNDLIWGGMGQDLILGGVGQDTLDGGAGNDRLWGEPGNDRLVGGDGNDTLIGGAGNDVLIGGAGADAFIFHDGHGADTINGYQRGIDRLLIDDARLDANPAAFIRDHMQKTANGVVIDFGDGDRIVINGQNLTVAGVADDIFAI
;
A
#
# COMPACT_ATOMS: atom_id res chain seq x y z
N MET A 1 -20.85 13.42 -12.72
CA MET A 1 -19.39 13.50 -13.02
C MET A 1 -19.00 12.25 -13.79
N SER A 2 -17.85 12.20 -14.47
CA SER A 2 -17.54 11.09 -15.39
C SER A 2 -16.84 9.94 -14.67
N PHE A 3 -17.46 8.76 -14.64
CA PHE A 3 -16.95 7.54 -14.02
C PHE A 3 -15.97 6.74 -14.92
N ALA A 4 -15.15 7.46 -15.69
CA ALA A 4 -14.24 6.89 -16.68
C ALA A 4 -13.04 7.83 -16.84
N SER A 5 -11.84 7.28 -17.07
CA SER A 5 -10.57 8.02 -17.11
C SER A 5 -10.51 9.06 -18.23
N ALA A 6 -9.48 9.92 -18.22
CA ALA A 6 -9.26 10.87 -19.31
C ALA A 6 -9.00 10.18 -20.66
N ASN A 7 -8.46 8.97 -20.63
CA ASN A 7 -8.13 8.16 -21.80
C ASN A 7 -9.32 7.35 -22.31
N GLU A 8 -10.16 6.79 -21.43
CA GLU A 8 -11.45 6.22 -21.81
C GLU A 8 -12.39 7.28 -22.38
N ARG A 9 -12.52 8.45 -21.73
CA ARG A 9 -13.31 9.58 -22.28
C ARG A 9 -12.84 9.96 -23.68
N TYR A 10 -11.54 9.93 -23.95
CA TYR A 10 -10.99 10.17 -25.28
C TYR A 10 -11.30 9.03 -26.26
N PHE A 11 -11.17 7.77 -25.85
CA PHE A 11 -11.53 6.63 -26.69
C PHE A 11 -13.03 6.63 -27.03
N VAL A 12 -13.90 6.91 -26.05
CA VAL A 12 -15.34 7.17 -26.27
C VAL A 12 -15.56 8.37 -27.19
N SER A 13 -14.72 9.41 -27.13
CA SER A 13 -14.81 10.54 -28.07
C SER A 13 -14.43 10.16 -29.51
N LEU A 14 -13.47 9.24 -29.71
CA LEU A 14 -13.14 8.70 -31.05
C LEU A 14 -14.30 7.83 -31.57
N VAL A 15 -14.82 6.92 -30.72
CA VAL A 15 -16.01 6.11 -31.00
C VAL A 15 -17.21 6.99 -31.37
N ASN A 16 -17.46 8.05 -30.61
CA ASN A 16 -18.57 8.96 -30.87
C ASN A 16 -18.34 9.86 -32.10
N GLN A 17 -17.10 10.24 -32.44
CA GLN A 17 -16.78 10.89 -33.71
C GLN A 17 -17.06 9.95 -34.89
N ALA A 18 -16.65 8.68 -34.80
CA ALA A 18 -16.91 7.68 -35.83
C ALA A 18 -18.42 7.42 -36.02
N ARG A 19 -19.18 7.31 -34.93
CA ARG A 19 -20.65 7.18 -34.95
C ARG A 19 -21.34 8.41 -35.54
N GLN A 20 -20.94 9.61 -35.14
CA GLN A 20 -21.46 10.87 -35.70
C GLN A 20 -21.18 10.99 -37.20
N ALA A 21 -20.03 10.51 -37.69
CA ALA A 21 -19.72 10.45 -39.11
C ALA A 21 -20.61 9.47 -39.91
N GLN A 22 -21.29 8.52 -39.24
CA GLN A 22 -22.34 7.66 -39.80
C GLN A 22 -23.76 8.14 -39.48
N GLY A 23 -23.92 9.31 -38.83
CA GLY A 23 -25.22 9.85 -38.42
C GLY A 23 -25.85 9.18 -37.19
N LEU A 24 -25.10 8.34 -36.47
CA LEU A 24 -25.56 7.65 -35.26
C LEU A 24 -25.47 8.53 -34.01
N PRO A 25 -26.33 8.32 -32.99
CA PRO A 25 -26.26 9.02 -31.72
C PRO A 25 -24.97 8.66 -30.95
N ALA A 26 -24.47 9.62 -30.17
CA ALA A 26 -23.32 9.42 -29.29
C ALA A 26 -23.69 8.50 -28.12
N LEU A 27 -22.80 7.56 -27.81
CA LEU A 27 -22.89 6.68 -26.64
C LEU A 27 -22.64 7.46 -25.35
N SER A 28 -23.45 7.18 -24.34
CA SER A 28 -23.27 7.69 -22.97
C SER A 28 -22.34 6.77 -22.18
N ILE A 29 -21.42 7.35 -21.40
CA ILE A 29 -20.53 6.57 -20.54
C ILE A 29 -21.32 6.04 -19.33
N GLU A 30 -21.20 4.75 -19.03
CA GLU A 30 -21.91 4.08 -17.93
C GLU A 30 -20.90 3.38 -17.00
N LYS A 31 -20.92 3.71 -15.70
CA LYS A 31 -19.89 3.26 -14.73
C LYS A 31 -19.72 1.75 -14.67
N ARG A 32 -20.82 1.01 -14.67
CA ARG A 32 -20.85 -0.42 -14.35
C ARG A 32 -20.45 -1.25 -15.56
N LEU A 33 -20.79 -0.77 -16.76
CA LEU A 33 -20.14 -1.23 -17.99
C LEU A 33 -18.62 -0.95 -17.97
N ASN A 34 -18.20 0.22 -17.46
CA ASN A 34 -16.80 0.63 -17.34
C ASN A 34 -16.03 -0.30 -16.38
N ASP A 35 -16.51 -0.45 -15.14
CA ASP A 35 -16.01 -1.37 -14.11
C ASP A 35 -15.90 -2.82 -14.65
N SER A 36 -16.94 -3.30 -15.32
CA SER A 36 -16.96 -4.63 -15.95
C SER A 36 -15.99 -4.76 -17.13
N SER A 37 -15.59 -3.65 -17.76
CA SER A 37 -14.58 -3.64 -18.83
C SER A 37 -13.17 -3.64 -18.23
N GLU A 38 -12.95 -2.80 -17.22
CA GLU A 38 -11.68 -2.64 -16.50
C GLU A 38 -11.23 -3.95 -15.85
N GLY A 39 -12.08 -4.54 -15.01
CA GLY A 39 -11.79 -5.82 -14.37
C GLY A 39 -11.61 -6.99 -15.35
N HIS A 40 -12.15 -6.90 -16.57
CA HIS A 40 -11.91 -7.88 -17.62
C HIS A 40 -10.56 -7.67 -18.32
N SER A 41 -10.21 -6.42 -18.65
CA SER A 41 -8.90 -6.04 -19.17
C SER A 41 -7.77 -6.42 -18.19
N ARG A 42 -7.96 -6.16 -16.89
CA ARG A 42 -6.99 -6.50 -15.83
C ARG A 42 -6.83 -8.01 -15.72
N TRP A 43 -7.93 -8.75 -15.60
CA TRP A 43 -7.91 -10.22 -15.54
C TRP A 43 -7.24 -10.88 -16.76
N MET A 44 -7.42 -10.33 -17.97
CA MET A 44 -6.74 -10.83 -19.17
C MET A 44 -5.21 -10.71 -19.08
N LEU A 45 -4.70 -9.63 -18.48
CA LEU A 45 -3.27 -9.43 -18.24
C LEU A 45 -2.75 -10.30 -17.07
N GLU A 46 -3.51 -10.38 -15.96
CA GLU A 46 -3.17 -11.22 -14.79
C GLU A 46 -3.05 -12.71 -15.16
N ALA A 47 -4.04 -13.23 -15.89
CA ALA A 47 -4.14 -14.64 -16.24
C ALA A 47 -3.41 -15.00 -17.55
N ASP A 48 -2.78 -14.01 -18.22
CA ASP A 48 -2.02 -14.15 -19.47
C ASP A 48 -2.85 -14.77 -20.62
N VAL A 49 -4.06 -14.24 -20.81
CA VAL A 49 -5.08 -14.73 -21.77
C VAL A 49 -5.74 -13.58 -22.51
N PHE A 50 -6.32 -13.89 -23.68
CA PHE A 50 -7.12 -12.94 -24.45
C PHE A 50 -8.41 -13.62 -24.92
N SER A 51 -9.51 -13.35 -24.20
CA SER A 51 -10.73 -14.17 -24.25
C SER A 51 -11.94 -13.44 -23.69
N HIS A 52 -13.04 -13.38 -24.45
CA HIS A 52 -14.35 -12.90 -23.96
C HIS A 52 -14.91 -13.73 -22.79
N THR A 53 -14.53 -15.00 -22.68
CA THR A 53 -14.81 -15.84 -21.50
C THR A 53 -13.86 -15.42 -20.39
N GLY A 54 -14.41 -14.87 -19.31
CA GLY A 54 -13.69 -14.29 -18.18
C GLY A 54 -13.40 -15.27 -17.04
N ARG A 55 -12.97 -14.73 -15.90
CA ARG A 55 -12.71 -15.48 -14.66
C ARG A 55 -13.90 -16.39 -14.32
N GLY A 56 -13.61 -17.64 -13.95
CA GLY A 56 -14.60 -18.66 -13.63
C GLY A 56 -15.45 -19.19 -14.80
N GLY A 57 -15.20 -18.76 -16.03
CA GLY A 57 -16.02 -19.09 -17.20
C GLY A 57 -17.10 -18.06 -17.54
N SER A 58 -17.11 -16.91 -16.87
CA SER A 58 -18.12 -15.85 -17.02
C SER A 58 -18.21 -15.28 -18.44
N SER A 59 -19.44 -15.03 -18.90
CA SER A 59 -19.74 -14.19 -20.06
C SER A 59 -19.57 -12.69 -19.75
N SER A 60 -19.50 -11.85 -20.78
CA SER A 60 -19.51 -10.40 -20.62
C SER A 60 -20.79 -9.89 -19.94
N ARG A 61 -21.95 -10.49 -20.25
CA ARG A 61 -23.22 -10.20 -19.57
C ARG A 61 -23.14 -10.44 -18.06
N GLU A 62 -22.66 -11.61 -17.63
CA GLU A 62 -22.53 -11.93 -16.20
C GLU A 62 -21.54 -10.98 -15.48
N ARG A 63 -20.49 -10.48 -16.18
CA ARG A 63 -19.61 -9.45 -15.63
C ARG A 63 -20.30 -8.09 -15.49
N MET A 64 -21.13 -7.68 -16.45
CA MET A 64 -21.92 -6.44 -16.36
C MET A 64 -22.94 -6.52 -15.22
N GLU A 65 -23.64 -7.65 -15.07
CA GLU A 65 -24.59 -7.91 -13.98
C GLU A 65 -23.88 -7.94 -12.62
N ALA A 66 -22.68 -8.56 -12.53
CA ALA A 66 -21.86 -8.56 -11.31
C ALA A 66 -21.31 -7.17 -10.95
N ALA A 67 -21.06 -6.30 -11.93
CA ALA A 67 -20.79 -4.87 -11.71
C ALA A 67 -22.05 -4.06 -11.32
N GLY A 68 -23.19 -4.73 -11.13
CA GLY A 68 -24.46 -4.13 -10.72
C GLY A 68 -25.22 -3.42 -11.85
N PHE A 69 -24.87 -3.65 -13.12
CA PHE A 69 -25.62 -3.12 -14.25
C PHE A 69 -26.93 -3.92 -14.40
N ASP A 70 -28.04 -3.30 -14.00
CA ASP A 70 -29.38 -3.93 -13.99
C ASP A 70 -29.92 -4.11 -15.41
N LEU A 71 -29.57 -5.24 -16.03
CA LEU A 71 -30.05 -5.65 -17.35
C LEU A 71 -31.50 -6.16 -17.28
N ALA A 72 -32.45 -5.24 -17.07
CA ALA A 72 -33.87 -5.51 -16.85
C ALA A 72 -34.58 -6.09 -18.09
N GLY A 73 -34.30 -7.37 -18.39
CA GLY A 73 -34.87 -8.15 -19.49
C GLY A 73 -33.89 -8.40 -20.64
N ASN A 74 -34.44 -8.41 -21.86
CA ASN A 74 -33.77 -8.84 -23.09
C ASN A 74 -32.83 -7.77 -23.69
N TRP A 75 -32.11 -7.04 -22.86
CA TRP A 75 -31.22 -5.96 -23.31
C TRP A 75 -30.08 -6.52 -24.17
N MET A 76 -29.73 -5.81 -25.25
CA MET A 76 -28.49 -6.05 -25.97
C MET A 76 -27.31 -5.80 -25.03
N THR A 77 -26.39 -6.76 -24.97
CA THR A 77 -25.04 -6.56 -24.42
C THR A 77 -24.03 -7.07 -25.44
N ALA A 78 -23.03 -6.25 -25.76
CA ALA A 78 -21.93 -6.64 -26.64
C ALA A 78 -20.59 -6.25 -26.02
N GLU A 79 -19.53 -6.96 -26.39
CA GLU A 79 -18.17 -6.70 -25.91
C GLU A 79 -17.19 -6.68 -27.09
N ASN A 80 -16.31 -5.69 -27.11
CA ASN A 80 -15.08 -5.71 -27.90
C ASN A 80 -13.90 -5.95 -26.95
N ILE A 81 -12.96 -6.80 -27.34
CA ILE A 81 -11.63 -6.84 -26.71
C ILE A 81 -10.54 -6.59 -27.76
N ALA A 82 -9.52 -5.84 -27.38
CA ALA A 82 -8.35 -5.57 -28.21
C ALA A 82 -7.13 -5.26 -27.33
N TYR A 83 -5.95 -5.39 -27.92
CA TYR A 83 -4.73 -4.80 -27.36
C TYR A 83 -3.92 -4.17 -28.49
N VAL A 84 -3.03 -3.25 -28.14
CA VAL A 84 -1.91 -2.80 -28.99
C VAL A 84 -0.63 -2.80 -28.18
N THR A 85 0.51 -3.00 -28.84
CA THR A 85 1.80 -2.69 -28.23
C THR A 85 1.94 -1.20 -28.05
N ILE A 86 2.33 -0.78 -26.84
CA ILE A 86 2.68 0.61 -26.54
C ILE A 86 4.00 0.95 -27.26
N GLN A 87 4.21 2.21 -27.64
CA GLN A 87 5.45 2.73 -28.23
C GLN A 87 6.03 3.92 -27.45
N GLY A 88 5.29 4.47 -26.47
CA GLY A 88 5.80 5.45 -25.52
C GLY A 88 4.92 5.58 -24.27
N GLU A 89 5.49 5.96 -23.14
CA GLU A 89 4.79 5.89 -21.83
C GLU A 89 4.14 7.22 -21.39
N ALA A 90 4.43 8.33 -22.09
CA ALA A 90 4.01 9.67 -21.67
C ALA A 90 2.60 10.10 -22.15
N ASP A 91 2.09 9.56 -23.26
CA ASP A 91 0.74 9.87 -23.76
C ASP A 91 0.15 8.74 -24.61
N LEU A 92 -0.77 7.96 -24.05
CA LEU A 92 -1.41 6.80 -24.70
C LEU A 92 -2.39 7.16 -25.85
N ARG A 93 -2.44 8.43 -26.28
CA ARG A 93 -3.42 8.93 -27.26
C ARG A 93 -3.21 8.38 -28.66
N ASP A 94 -2.00 7.91 -28.96
CA ASP A 94 -1.63 7.31 -30.24
C ASP A 94 -1.97 5.82 -30.25
N GLU A 95 -1.68 5.09 -29.17
CA GLU A 95 -2.14 3.72 -28.91
C GLU A 95 -3.67 3.63 -28.91
N ILE A 96 -4.37 4.59 -28.30
CA ILE A 96 -5.84 4.63 -28.30
C ILE A 96 -6.40 4.95 -29.70
N ARG A 97 -5.72 5.77 -30.51
CA ARG A 97 -6.05 5.93 -31.93
C ARG A 97 -5.84 4.61 -32.68
N GLN A 98 -4.75 3.89 -32.42
CA GLN A 98 -4.45 2.62 -33.06
C GLN A 98 -5.46 1.51 -32.66
N LEU A 99 -5.83 1.42 -31.37
CA LEU A 99 -6.91 0.56 -30.88
C LEU A 99 -8.23 0.88 -31.57
N HIS A 100 -8.61 2.16 -31.63
CA HIS A 100 -9.86 2.56 -32.29
C HIS A 100 -9.86 2.21 -33.78
N GLN A 101 -8.76 2.48 -34.50
CA GLN A 101 -8.61 2.07 -35.91
C GLN A 101 -8.64 0.54 -36.07
N ASN A 102 -7.99 -0.19 -35.18
CA ASN A 102 -7.95 -1.66 -35.18
C ASN A 102 -9.34 -2.27 -35.01
N LEU A 103 -10.15 -1.74 -34.09
CA LEU A 103 -11.54 -2.13 -33.89
C LEU A 103 -12.41 -1.73 -35.09
N MET A 104 -12.28 -0.50 -35.60
CA MET A 104 -13.01 0.00 -36.77
C MET A 104 -12.72 -0.77 -38.06
N ASN A 105 -11.53 -1.37 -38.18
CA ASN A 105 -11.13 -2.22 -39.31
C ASN A 105 -11.52 -3.69 -39.14
N SER A 106 -12.09 -4.08 -37.99
CA SER A 106 -12.60 -5.44 -37.74
C SER A 106 -14.12 -5.48 -37.89
N PRO A 107 -14.70 -6.34 -38.76
CA PRO A 107 -16.14 -6.32 -39.03
C PRO A 107 -17.04 -6.46 -37.79
N GLY A 108 -16.75 -7.42 -36.89
CA GLY A 108 -17.54 -7.62 -35.68
C GLY A 108 -17.40 -6.47 -34.67
N HIS A 109 -16.18 -5.98 -34.45
CA HIS A 109 -15.97 -4.85 -33.54
C HIS A 109 -16.58 -3.55 -34.06
N TYR A 110 -16.57 -3.34 -35.38
CA TYR A 110 -17.26 -2.26 -36.06
C TYR A 110 -18.79 -2.37 -35.90
N GLN A 111 -19.37 -3.57 -36.01
CA GLN A 111 -20.80 -3.79 -35.79
C GLN A 111 -21.21 -3.42 -34.35
N ASN A 112 -20.43 -3.79 -33.34
CA ASN A 112 -20.65 -3.37 -31.95
C ASN A 112 -20.54 -1.84 -31.78
N ILE A 113 -19.50 -1.21 -32.36
CA ILE A 113 -19.30 0.25 -32.33
C ILE A 113 -20.44 1.02 -33.03
N MET A 114 -21.04 0.46 -34.07
CA MET A 114 -22.11 1.07 -34.88
C MET A 114 -23.52 0.54 -34.53
N SER A 115 -23.65 -0.18 -33.42
CA SER A 115 -24.94 -0.68 -32.90
C SER A 115 -25.87 0.46 -32.43
N ASP A 116 -27.13 0.15 -32.19
CA ASP A 116 -28.08 1.04 -31.53
C ASP A 116 -27.93 1.12 -30.00
N ALA A 117 -26.84 0.58 -29.44
CA ALA A 117 -26.46 0.82 -28.05
C ALA A 117 -26.58 2.30 -27.66
N ALA A 118 -27.12 2.54 -26.46
CA ALA A 118 -27.19 3.86 -25.83
C ALA A 118 -25.98 4.11 -24.91
N PHE A 119 -25.38 3.04 -24.39
CA PHE A 119 -24.35 3.08 -23.35
C PHE A 119 -23.06 2.38 -23.77
N ILE A 120 -21.94 2.90 -23.27
CA ILE A 120 -20.61 2.30 -23.38
C ILE A 120 -19.87 2.37 -22.03
N GLY A 121 -19.17 1.29 -21.71
CA GLY A 121 -18.04 1.29 -20.80
C GLY A 121 -16.77 0.96 -21.57
N ILE A 122 -15.64 1.53 -21.17
CA ILE A 122 -14.32 1.14 -21.67
C ILE A 122 -13.40 0.91 -20.46
N GLY A 123 -12.62 -0.16 -20.49
CA GLY A 123 -11.59 -0.45 -19.50
C GLY A 123 -10.24 -0.54 -20.17
N LEU A 124 -9.35 0.41 -19.89
CA LEU A 124 -8.01 0.50 -20.44
C LEU A 124 -6.98 0.10 -19.37
N GLU A 125 -6.14 -0.88 -19.67
CA GLU A 125 -5.14 -1.42 -18.73
C GLU A 125 -3.77 -1.54 -19.40
N VAL A 126 -2.71 -1.18 -18.68
CA VAL A 126 -1.32 -1.29 -19.16
C VAL A 126 -0.63 -2.45 -18.45
N GLY A 127 -0.13 -3.41 -19.23
CA GLY A 127 0.57 -4.57 -18.67
C GLY A 127 1.31 -5.36 -19.74
N TYR A 128 1.53 -6.65 -19.49
CA TYR A 128 2.21 -7.55 -20.41
C TYR A 128 1.32 -8.72 -20.82
N LEU A 129 1.42 -9.14 -22.08
CA LEU A 129 0.76 -10.32 -22.62
C LEU A 129 1.78 -11.21 -23.36
N THR A 130 1.79 -12.50 -23.06
CA THR A 130 2.69 -13.48 -23.67
C THR A 130 2.09 -14.04 -24.95
N VAL A 131 2.76 -13.84 -26.08
CA VAL A 131 2.34 -14.35 -27.39
C VAL A 131 3.46 -15.23 -27.96
N ASN A 132 3.15 -16.52 -28.16
CA ASN A 132 4.07 -17.52 -28.70
C ASN A 132 5.39 -17.65 -27.91
N GLY A 133 5.33 -17.50 -26.57
CA GLY A 133 6.51 -17.57 -25.70
C GLY A 133 7.37 -16.30 -25.68
N ARG A 134 6.79 -15.15 -26.04
CA ARG A 134 7.42 -13.84 -25.91
C ARG A 134 6.44 -12.83 -25.29
N ASP A 135 6.91 -12.11 -24.29
CA ASP A 135 6.18 -11.03 -23.63
C ASP A 135 6.17 -9.75 -24.48
N TYR A 136 5.05 -9.04 -24.44
CA TYR A 136 4.86 -7.74 -25.09
C TYR A 136 4.17 -6.78 -24.11
N LYS A 137 4.71 -5.56 -23.92
CA LYS A 137 4.01 -4.51 -23.17
C LYS A 137 2.86 -3.99 -24.04
N VAL A 138 1.65 -4.02 -23.50
CA VAL A 138 0.43 -3.71 -24.24
C VAL A 138 -0.49 -2.78 -23.46
N LEU A 139 -1.22 -1.96 -24.22
CA LEU A 139 -2.46 -1.35 -23.76
C LEU A 139 -3.60 -2.31 -24.11
N MET A 140 -4.11 -3.02 -23.10
CA MET A 140 -5.29 -3.86 -23.17
C MET A 140 -6.55 -2.99 -23.11
N ALA A 141 -7.57 -3.35 -23.87
CA ALA A 141 -8.83 -2.62 -23.95
C ALA A 141 -10.03 -3.58 -24.04
N THR A 142 -10.98 -3.39 -23.15
CA THR A 142 -12.34 -3.96 -23.24
C THR A 142 -13.31 -2.81 -23.48
N GLN A 143 -14.31 -2.99 -24.34
CA GLN A 143 -15.44 -2.07 -24.50
C GLN A 143 -16.74 -2.85 -24.33
N ASN A 144 -17.52 -2.53 -23.30
CA ASN A 144 -18.85 -3.07 -23.09
C ASN A 144 -19.91 -2.10 -23.62
N PHE A 145 -20.82 -2.60 -24.45
CA PHE A 145 -21.94 -1.85 -25.02
C PHE A 145 -23.26 -2.39 -24.47
N ALA A 146 -24.21 -1.51 -24.18
CA ALA A 146 -25.56 -1.93 -23.83
C ALA A 146 -26.63 -0.94 -24.34
N ASP A 147 -27.86 -1.44 -24.48
CA ASP A 147 -29.04 -0.64 -24.74
C ASP A 147 -30.17 -0.89 -23.72
N THR A 148 -31.10 0.07 -23.64
CA THR A 148 -32.27 0.09 -22.76
C THR A 148 -33.61 -0.07 -23.49
N ASP A 149 -33.63 -0.17 -24.82
CA ASP A 149 -34.89 -0.25 -25.59
C ASP A 149 -35.56 -1.65 -25.56
N GLY A 150 -34.81 -2.69 -25.17
CA GLY A 150 -35.29 -4.06 -24.99
C GLY A 150 -35.38 -4.91 -26.27
N GLN A 151 -34.84 -4.45 -27.41
CA GLN A 151 -34.80 -5.24 -28.65
C GLN A 151 -33.79 -6.39 -28.57
N VAL A 152 -34.25 -7.60 -28.91
CA VAL A 152 -33.40 -8.80 -28.94
C VAL A 152 -32.42 -8.72 -30.12
N ARG A 153 -31.16 -8.41 -29.83
CA ARG A 153 -30.02 -8.64 -30.74
C ARG A 153 -28.87 -9.25 -29.95
N VAL A 154 -28.63 -10.53 -30.19
CA VAL A 154 -27.52 -11.27 -29.58
C VAL A 154 -26.36 -11.26 -30.57
N ASP A 155 -25.35 -10.42 -30.33
CA ASP A 155 -24.11 -10.44 -31.11
C ASP A 155 -23.03 -11.24 -30.35
N THR A 156 -22.80 -12.47 -30.79
CA THR A 156 -21.74 -13.34 -30.26
C THR A 156 -20.43 -13.04 -31.00
N GLY A 157 -19.92 -11.81 -30.83
CA GLY A 157 -18.87 -11.21 -31.65
C GLY A 157 -17.75 -12.16 -32.05
N SER A 158 -17.61 -12.42 -33.36
CA SER A 158 -16.61 -13.37 -33.87
C SER A 158 -15.21 -12.74 -33.86
N PHE A 159 -14.32 -13.32 -33.05
CA PHE A 159 -12.92 -12.90 -32.93
C PHE A 159 -12.25 -12.60 -34.29
N THR A 160 -11.81 -11.35 -34.47
CA THR A 160 -10.71 -11.02 -35.38
C THR A 160 -9.58 -10.47 -34.54
N ARG A 161 -8.58 -11.31 -34.24
CA ARG A 161 -7.40 -10.88 -33.47
C ARG A 161 -6.63 -9.82 -34.25
N VAL A 162 -6.70 -8.57 -33.81
CA VAL A 162 -6.18 -7.44 -34.61
C VAL A 162 -4.67 -7.33 -34.46
N ALA A 163 -3.99 -8.02 -35.37
CA ALA A 163 -2.54 -8.24 -35.44
C ALA A 163 -1.94 -9.11 -34.31
N ASN A 164 -0.80 -9.73 -34.62
CA ASN A 164 0.15 -10.09 -33.58
C ASN A 164 0.75 -8.78 -33.03
N PRO A 165 1.02 -8.69 -31.72
CA PRO A 165 1.75 -7.55 -31.17
C PRO A 165 3.09 -7.39 -31.89
N GLY A 166 3.47 -6.15 -32.20
CA GLY A 166 4.73 -5.85 -32.87
C GLY A 166 5.91 -6.11 -31.96
N ALA A 167 7.04 -6.56 -32.51
CA ALA A 167 8.28 -6.67 -31.75
C ALA A 167 8.91 -5.28 -31.58
N ASP A 168 8.39 -4.49 -30.63
CA ASP A 168 9.16 -3.36 -30.10
C ASP A 168 10.39 -3.91 -29.34
N LEU A 169 11.53 -3.26 -29.54
CA LEU A 169 12.84 -3.63 -29.00
C LEU A 169 13.43 -2.52 -28.11
N SER A 170 12.69 -1.43 -27.90
CA SER A 170 13.07 -0.27 -27.09
C SER A 170 12.42 -0.26 -25.70
N MET A 171 11.42 -1.13 -25.48
CA MET A 171 10.66 -1.19 -24.24
C MET A 171 11.41 -1.92 -23.12
N GLN A 172 11.10 -1.51 -21.88
CA GLN A 172 11.37 -2.29 -20.67
C GLN A 172 10.82 -3.73 -20.82
N SER A 173 11.57 -4.73 -20.38
CA SER A 173 11.06 -6.10 -20.26
C SER A 173 10.00 -6.18 -19.16
N ARG A 174 9.25 -7.29 -19.08
CA ARG A 174 8.29 -7.53 -17.99
C ARG A 174 8.96 -7.47 -16.62
N ALA A 175 10.21 -7.92 -16.51
CA ALA A 175 11.00 -7.82 -15.29
C ALA A 175 11.38 -6.37 -14.97
N ASP A 176 11.81 -5.59 -15.97
CA ASP A 176 12.19 -4.19 -15.77
C ASP A 176 10.97 -3.33 -15.38
N TRP A 177 9.80 -3.51 -16.01
CA TRP A 177 8.60 -2.75 -15.66
C TRP A 177 8.04 -3.09 -14.28
N LEU A 178 8.15 -4.35 -13.85
CA LEU A 178 7.87 -4.75 -12.47
C LEU A 178 8.87 -4.15 -11.46
N SER A 179 9.95 -3.51 -11.92
CA SER A 179 10.91 -2.75 -11.10
C SER A 179 10.86 -1.22 -11.30
N THR A 180 9.90 -0.70 -12.09
CA THR A 180 9.75 0.75 -12.34
C THR A 180 8.38 1.34 -11.95
N PHE A 181 7.48 0.56 -11.32
CA PHE A 181 6.54 1.18 -10.37
C PHE A 181 7.36 1.79 -9.23
N ASN A 182 7.19 3.08 -9.00
CA ASN A 182 7.99 3.84 -8.05
C ASN A 182 7.25 5.00 -7.37
N GLY A 183 5.94 5.16 -7.58
CA GLY A 183 5.11 6.19 -6.92
C GLY A 183 5.35 7.65 -7.34
N GLU A 184 4.66 8.25 -8.33
CA GLU A 184 4.52 9.73 -8.43
C GLU A 184 3.11 10.19 -8.87
N VAL A 185 2.65 11.35 -8.35
CA VAL A 185 1.22 11.71 -8.16
C VAL A 185 0.29 11.79 -9.34
N PHE A 186 -0.94 11.42 -8.98
CA PHE A 186 -2.12 12.16 -9.33
C PHE A 186 -2.83 12.75 -8.11
N VAL A 187 -2.75 14.07 -7.89
CA VAL A 187 -3.78 14.83 -7.15
C VAL A 187 -5.02 14.90 -8.04
N THR A 188 -5.60 13.73 -8.30
CA THR A 188 -7.01 13.62 -8.61
C THR A 188 -7.75 13.73 -7.28
N PRO A 189 -8.47 14.82 -6.99
CA PRO A 189 -9.37 14.83 -5.84
C PRO A 189 -10.42 13.75 -6.07
N GLY A 190 -10.29 12.65 -5.32
CA GLY A 190 -11.23 11.54 -5.38
C GLY A 190 -12.65 12.03 -5.09
N PRO A 191 -13.67 11.50 -5.77
CA PRO A 191 -15.04 11.74 -5.34
C PRO A 191 -15.18 11.19 -3.91
N ALA A 192 -15.73 11.98 -2.98
CA ALA A 192 -15.72 11.70 -1.54
C ALA A 192 -16.67 10.55 -1.11
N GLN A 193 -16.43 9.36 -1.65
CA GLN A 193 -17.11 8.10 -1.35
C GLN A 193 -16.11 6.95 -1.51
N SER A 194 -15.60 6.45 -0.38
CA SER A 194 -14.78 5.25 -0.28
C SER A 194 -15.39 4.08 -1.05
N THR A 195 -14.63 3.42 -1.92
CA THR A 195 -15.10 2.19 -2.59
C THR A 195 -14.60 0.95 -1.83
N PRO A 196 -15.22 -0.25 -1.98
CA PRO A 196 -14.70 -1.51 -1.45
C PRO A 196 -13.74 -2.21 -2.45
N ARG A 197 -12.65 -1.55 -2.84
CA ARG A 197 -11.67 -2.06 -3.83
C ARG A 197 -10.25 -1.71 -3.39
N ASN A 198 -9.36 -2.68 -3.57
CA ASN A 198 -7.92 -2.49 -3.58
C ASN A 198 -7.53 -1.47 -4.65
N ASP A 199 -7.07 -0.29 -4.23
CA ASP A 199 -6.61 0.81 -5.09
C ASP A 199 -5.08 1.02 -4.94
N ASP A 200 -4.42 1.51 -6.00
CA ASP A 200 -2.95 1.69 -6.09
C ASP A 200 -2.63 3.17 -6.33
N TYR A 201 -2.15 3.83 -5.28
CA TYR A 201 -1.85 5.26 -5.21
C TYR A 201 -0.35 5.52 -5.34
N ARG A 202 0.01 6.13 -6.47
CA ARG A 202 1.35 6.63 -6.77
C ARG A 202 1.33 8.15 -6.60
N LEU A 203 2.22 8.72 -5.78
CA LEU A 203 2.12 10.09 -5.18
C LEU A 203 3.50 10.83 -5.21
N THR A 204 3.55 12.16 -5.46
CA THR A 204 4.69 12.86 -6.15
C THR A 204 5.88 13.16 -5.26
N ALA A 205 7.03 13.49 -5.85
CA ALA A 205 8.01 14.41 -5.26
C ALA A 205 7.47 15.86 -5.04
N ARG A 206 6.27 16.00 -4.44
CA ARG A 206 5.56 17.21 -4.03
C ARG A 206 4.58 16.84 -2.92
N ASN A 207 4.37 17.76 -1.99
CA ASN A 207 3.34 17.66 -0.94
C ASN A 207 1.94 17.26 -1.47
N ASP A 208 1.53 16.03 -1.21
CA ASP A 208 0.27 15.44 -1.67
C ASP A 208 -0.62 14.96 -0.52
N VAL A 209 -1.90 14.73 -0.83
CA VAL A 209 -2.91 14.28 0.13
C VAL A 209 -3.80 13.24 -0.53
N ALA A 210 -3.81 12.04 0.05
CA ALA A 210 -4.59 10.90 -0.45
C ALA A 210 -5.25 10.13 0.71
N SER A 211 -6.42 9.57 0.45
CA SER A 211 -7.10 8.63 1.33
C SER A 211 -7.69 7.53 0.44
N ALA A 212 -7.38 6.27 0.73
CA ALA A 212 -7.54 5.18 -0.21
C ALA A 212 -8.98 4.65 -0.22
N GLY A 213 -9.46 4.09 0.90
CA GLY A 213 -10.88 3.78 1.03
C GLY A 213 -11.18 2.58 1.92
N ASN A 214 -11.75 1.52 1.34
CA ASN A 214 -11.83 0.21 1.98
C ASN A 214 -11.28 -0.80 0.97
N GLY A 215 -10.22 -1.50 1.32
CA GLY A 215 -9.43 -2.30 0.39
C GLY A 215 -8.16 -2.73 1.10
N ASN A 216 -7.33 -3.54 0.45
CA ASN A 216 -5.93 -3.67 0.86
C ASN A 216 -5.13 -2.87 -0.16
N ASP A 217 -4.87 -1.61 0.18
CA ASP A 217 -4.46 -0.55 -0.72
C ASP A 217 -2.94 -0.35 -0.69
N TRP A 218 -2.37 0.17 -1.78
CA TRP A 218 -0.95 0.53 -1.86
C TRP A 218 -0.84 2.04 -2.01
N MET A 219 0.00 2.70 -1.22
CA MET A 219 0.30 4.13 -1.28
C MET A 219 1.82 4.35 -1.27
N ASP A 220 2.32 5.20 -2.16
CA ASP A 220 3.75 5.44 -2.38
C ASP A 220 3.99 6.93 -2.71
N GLY A 221 4.36 7.71 -1.69
CA GLY A 221 4.50 9.18 -1.63
C GLY A 221 5.73 9.78 -2.33
N LYS A 222 6.83 9.02 -2.38
CA LYS A 222 8.17 9.41 -2.88
C LYS A 222 8.84 10.67 -2.29
N GLY A 223 8.16 11.81 -2.05
CA GLY A 223 8.75 12.91 -1.28
C GLY A 223 8.17 14.32 -1.46
N GLY A 224 8.70 15.30 -0.75
CA GLY A 224 7.85 16.42 -0.29
C GLY A 224 7.05 15.97 0.94
N ASN A 225 6.22 16.83 1.53
CA ASN A 225 5.55 16.52 2.79
C ASN A 225 4.10 16.06 2.54
N ASP A 226 3.84 14.78 2.73
CA ASP A 226 2.61 14.10 2.34
C ASP A 226 1.61 13.88 3.49
N THR A 227 0.37 13.52 3.14
CA THR A 227 -0.66 13.11 4.10
C THR A 227 -1.46 11.95 3.52
N LEU A 228 -1.10 10.73 3.93
CA LEU A 228 -1.56 9.47 3.38
C LEU A 228 -2.41 8.71 4.41
N ASN A 229 -3.51 8.12 3.95
CA ASN A 229 -4.49 7.46 4.81
C ASN A 229 -5.02 6.22 4.07
N GLY A 230 -4.78 5.02 4.60
CA GLY A 230 -5.29 3.78 4.01
C GLY A 230 -6.81 3.69 4.17
N GLY A 231 -7.24 3.26 5.35
CA GLY A 231 -8.63 3.11 5.73
C GLY A 231 -8.92 1.69 6.24
N PRO A 232 -10.11 1.14 5.98
CA PRO A 232 -10.40 -0.25 6.36
C PRO A 232 -9.90 -1.31 5.37
N GLY A 233 -8.70 -1.83 5.65
CA GLY A 233 -8.21 -3.15 5.27
C GLY A 233 -6.73 -3.28 5.65
N ASN A 234 -5.97 -4.17 5.00
CA ASN A 234 -4.53 -4.32 5.31
C ASN A 234 -3.69 -3.58 4.26
N ASP A 235 -3.25 -2.38 4.60
CA ASP A 235 -2.70 -1.41 3.67
C ASP A 235 -1.17 -1.35 3.72
N ARG A 236 -0.57 -0.87 2.61
CA ARG A 236 0.87 -0.60 2.52
C ARG A 236 1.08 0.86 2.16
N ILE A 237 1.70 1.62 3.05
CA ILE A 237 1.89 3.06 2.91
C ILE A 237 3.38 3.39 3.03
N ILE A 238 3.92 4.09 2.03
CA ILE A 238 5.28 4.63 2.02
C ILE A 238 5.17 6.14 1.86
N GLY A 239 5.83 6.90 2.72
CA GLY A 239 6.04 8.35 2.61
C GLY A 239 7.09 8.65 1.55
N GLY A 240 8.33 8.92 1.94
CA GLY A 240 9.46 9.15 1.04
C GLY A 240 10.44 10.18 1.59
N GLU A 241 11.02 11.01 0.71
CA GLU A 241 11.87 12.14 1.12
C GLU A 241 11.02 13.32 1.62
N GLY A 242 10.63 13.36 2.90
CA GLY A 242 9.50 14.20 3.31
C GLY A 242 9.46 14.75 4.74
N PHE A 243 8.23 14.93 5.21
CA PHE A 243 7.82 15.25 6.58
C PHE A 243 6.36 14.78 6.69
N ASP A 244 6.18 13.47 6.63
CA ASP A 244 4.97 12.85 6.11
C ASP A 244 4.03 12.42 7.22
N SER A 245 2.73 12.47 6.95
CA SER A 245 1.70 12.05 7.89
C SER A 245 0.98 10.81 7.36
N LEU A 246 1.32 9.64 7.91
CA LEU A 246 0.87 8.34 7.44
C LEU A 246 -0.10 7.72 8.46
N HIS A 247 -1.25 7.26 7.99
CA HIS A 247 -2.24 6.57 8.80
C HIS A 247 -2.69 5.29 8.12
N GLY A 248 -2.61 4.16 8.82
CA GLY A 248 -3.16 2.88 8.38
C GLY A 248 -4.69 2.91 8.42
N GLY A 249 -5.29 2.25 9.41
CA GLY A 249 -6.70 2.41 9.72
C GLY A 249 -7.29 1.22 10.48
N LEU A 250 -7.90 0.28 9.75
CA LEU A 250 -8.56 -0.91 10.31
C LEU A 250 -8.12 -2.19 9.57
N GLY A 251 -6.97 -2.73 9.93
CA GLY A 251 -6.39 -3.98 9.46
C GLY A 251 -4.91 -4.04 9.78
N ASN A 252 -4.20 -5.11 9.39
CA ASN A 252 -2.78 -5.26 9.72
C ASN A 252 -1.91 -4.59 8.65
N ASP A 253 -1.39 -3.41 8.97
CA ASP A 253 -0.84 -2.45 8.03
C ASP A 253 0.71 -2.43 8.01
N VAL A 254 1.26 -1.84 6.95
CA VAL A 254 2.71 -1.64 6.79
C VAL A 254 3.01 -0.19 6.40
N LEU A 255 3.47 0.59 7.37
CA LEU A 255 3.81 2.01 7.23
C LEU A 255 5.33 2.21 7.23
N GLN A 256 5.84 2.98 6.28
CA GLN A 256 7.24 3.41 6.18
C GLN A 256 7.27 4.92 5.92
N GLY A 257 7.89 5.70 6.82
CA GLY A 257 8.13 7.13 6.63
C GLY A 257 9.14 7.36 5.50
N GLY A 258 10.41 7.47 5.87
CA GLY A 258 11.54 7.61 4.96
C GLY A 258 12.55 8.64 5.48
N PRO A 259 13.23 9.36 4.58
CA PRO A 259 14.06 10.49 4.95
C PRO A 259 13.24 11.75 5.29
N GLY A 260 12.74 11.83 6.53
CA GLY A 260 11.92 12.95 7.03
C GLY A 260 11.84 13.00 8.56
N ASN A 261 11.12 13.98 9.11
CA ASN A 261 10.60 13.87 10.49
C ASN A 261 9.10 13.57 10.37
N ASP A 262 8.78 12.29 10.34
CA ASP A 262 7.49 11.78 9.91
C ASP A 262 6.57 11.47 11.09
N THR A 263 5.30 11.23 10.80
CA THR A 263 4.24 11.01 11.79
C THR A 263 3.38 9.83 11.35
N LEU A 264 3.60 8.67 11.96
CA LEU A 264 3.01 7.38 11.59
C LEU A 264 1.99 6.91 12.65
N ALA A 265 0.85 6.38 12.22
CA ALA A 265 -0.16 5.81 13.11
C ALA A 265 -0.84 4.58 12.47
N GLY A 266 -0.71 3.40 13.09
CA GLY A 266 -1.31 2.15 12.60
C GLY A 266 -2.82 2.07 12.82
N ALA A 267 -3.22 2.24 14.10
CA ALA A 267 -4.58 2.30 14.64
C ALA A 267 -5.24 0.98 15.10
N GLU A 268 -6.01 0.25 14.28
CA GLU A 268 -6.61 -1.05 14.69
C GLU A 268 -6.05 -2.22 13.85
N GLY A 269 -4.93 -2.80 14.28
CA GLY A 269 -4.20 -3.81 13.52
C GLY A 269 -3.04 -4.44 14.29
N ASN A 270 -2.44 -5.51 13.75
CA ASN A 270 -1.10 -5.95 14.15
C ASN A 270 -0.10 -5.39 13.13
N ASP A 271 0.46 -4.22 13.40
CA ASP A 271 1.02 -3.35 12.39
C ASP A 271 2.55 -3.37 12.34
N GLN A 272 3.11 -2.93 11.22
CA GLN A 272 4.55 -2.78 11.00
C GLN A 272 4.87 -1.35 10.59
N LEU A 273 5.48 -0.59 11.50
CA LEU A 273 5.78 0.83 11.33
C LEU A 273 7.28 1.07 11.37
N ARG A 274 7.80 1.86 10.43
CA ARG A 274 9.21 2.27 10.37
C ARG A 274 9.35 3.76 10.05
N GLY A 275 10.08 4.52 10.87
CA GLY A 275 10.44 5.91 10.58
C GLY A 275 11.49 6.06 9.48
N GLU A 276 12.62 5.37 9.65
CA GLU A 276 13.85 5.40 8.84
C GLU A 276 14.89 6.47 9.23
N THR A 277 14.78 7.73 8.81
CA THR A 277 15.82 8.73 9.15
C THR A 277 15.30 10.15 9.36
N GLY A 278 15.10 10.50 10.64
CA GLY A 278 14.96 11.85 11.14
C GLY A 278 14.49 11.82 12.59
N ASN A 279 13.56 12.69 12.99
CA ASN A 279 13.00 12.65 14.35
C ASN A 279 11.50 12.32 14.26
N ASP A 280 11.19 11.03 14.33
CA ASP A 280 9.89 10.48 13.96
C ASP A 280 8.93 10.33 15.15
N LEU A 281 7.63 10.35 14.86
CA LEU A 281 6.56 10.23 15.86
C LEU A 281 5.63 9.09 15.44
N ILE A 282 5.73 7.94 16.11
CA ILE A 282 5.11 6.69 15.67
C ILE A 282 4.22 6.10 16.76
N TRP A 283 2.95 5.88 16.42
CA TRP A 283 1.99 5.15 17.24
C TRP A 283 1.61 3.82 16.55
N GLY A 284 1.63 2.72 17.28
CA GLY A 284 0.99 1.47 16.87
C GLY A 284 -0.53 1.61 16.95
N GLY A 285 -1.14 1.10 18.02
CA GLY A 285 -2.52 1.42 18.41
C GLY A 285 -3.19 0.32 19.22
N MET A 286 -3.87 -0.59 18.52
CA MET A 286 -4.58 -1.74 19.08
C MET A 286 -4.26 -3.04 18.32
N GLY A 287 -3.20 -3.71 18.75
CA GLY A 287 -2.85 -5.06 18.32
C GLY A 287 -1.39 -5.35 18.67
N GLN A 288 -0.78 -6.36 18.07
CA GLN A 288 0.60 -6.76 18.38
C GLN A 288 1.58 -6.14 17.39
N ASP A 289 2.09 -4.96 17.75
CA ASP A 289 2.75 -4.07 16.81
C ASP A 289 4.27 -4.24 16.77
N LEU A 290 4.83 -3.88 15.62
CA LEU A 290 6.26 -3.81 15.35
C LEU A 290 6.60 -2.39 14.91
N ILE A 291 7.22 -1.63 15.82
CA ILE A 291 7.64 -0.26 15.61
C ILE A 291 9.15 -0.20 15.58
N LEU A 292 9.70 0.43 14.54
CA LEU A 292 11.09 0.85 14.48
C LEU A 292 11.13 2.37 14.23
N GLY A 293 11.91 3.10 15.01
CA GLY A 293 12.22 4.50 14.76
C GLY A 293 13.16 4.60 13.56
N GLY A 294 14.45 4.72 13.83
CA GLY A 294 15.48 4.71 12.81
C GLY A 294 16.73 5.44 13.25
N VAL A 295 17.05 6.55 12.57
CA VAL A 295 18.24 7.36 12.87
C VAL A 295 17.85 8.81 13.18
N GLY A 296 17.62 9.10 14.47
CA GLY A 296 17.62 10.48 14.97
C GLY A 296 17.18 10.67 16.43
N GLN A 297 15.94 11.08 16.68
CA GLN A 297 15.40 11.32 18.05
C GLN A 297 13.89 11.08 18.05
N ASP A 298 13.52 9.83 18.20
CA ASP A 298 12.18 9.35 17.86
C ASP A 298 11.28 9.23 19.09
N THR A 299 9.97 9.22 18.87
CA THR A 299 8.97 8.95 19.92
C THR A 299 8.02 7.86 19.45
N LEU A 300 8.15 6.70 20.08
CA LEU A 300 7.48 5.45 19.75
C LEU A 300 6.51 5.08 20.88
N ASP A 301 5.29 4.69 20.54
CA ASP A 301 4.22 4.35 21.48
C ASP A 301 3.45 3.14 20.92
N GLY A 302 3.56 1.97 21.55
CA GLY A 302 2.94 0.71 21.10
C GLY A 302 1.42 0.78 21.20
N GLY A 303 0.93 1.06 22.40
CA GLY A 303 -0.48 1.29 22.68
C GLY A 303 -1.09 0.17 23.51
N ALA A 304 -1.61 -0.87 22.87
CA ALA A 304 -2.38 -1.93 23.53
C ALA A 304 -2.22 -3.30 22.86
N GLY A 305 -1.18 -4.04 23.27
CA GLY A 305 -0.87 -5.35 22.70
C GLY A 305 0.18 -6.19 23.40
N ASN A 306 1.24 -6.54 22.67
CA ASN A 306 2.45 -7.24 23.13
C ASN A 306 3.57 -6.88 22.14
N ASP A 307 4.06 -5.65 22.27
CA ASP A 307 4.60 -4.90 21.14
C ASP A 307 6.12 -4.94 21.10
N ARG A 308 6.71 -4.61 19.95
CA ARG A 308 8.16 -4.58 19.75
C ARG A 308 8.57 -3.20 19.28
N LEU A 309 9.22 -2.45 20.17
CA LEU A 309 9.70 -1.12 19.90
C LEU A 309 11.24 -1.15 19.83
N TRP A 310 11.75 -0.69 18.69
CA TRP A 310 13.16 -0.48 18.40
C TRP A 310 13.39 1.00 18.11
N GLY A 311 14.12 1.74 18.96
CA GLY A 311 14.54 3.11 18.64
C GLY A 311 15.50 3.16 17.45
N GLU A 312 16.44 2.21 17.40
CA GLU A 312 17.60 2.21 16.50
C GLU A 312 18.59 3.37 16.91
N PRO A 313 19.53 3.90 16.11
CA PRO A 313 20.48 4.94 16.59
C PRO A 313 19.89 6.35 16.83
N GLY A 314 19.46 6.67 18.05
CA GLY A 314 18.95 8.01 18.37
C GLY A 314 19.15 8.55 19.80
N ASN A 315 18.17 9.28 20.32
CA ASN A 315 18.02 9.60 21.76
C ASN A 315 16.53 9.53 22.05
N ASP A 316 16.03 8.31 22.13
CA ASP A 316 14.66 8.01 21.72
C ASP A 316 13.74 7.85 22.92
N ARG A 317 12.44 7.94 22.67
CA ARG A 317 11.41 7.78 23.69
C ARG A 317 10.51 6.62 23.30
N LEU A 318 10.57 5.53 24.06
CA LEU A 318 9.74 4.34 23.83
C LEU A 318 8.70 4.20 24.96
N VAL A 319 7.47 3.90 24.58
CA VAL A 319 6.35 3.54 25.46
C VAL A 319 5.74 2.24 24.95
N GLY A 320 5.73 1.18 25.76
CA GLY A 320 5.02 -0.06 25.43
C GLY A 320 3.51 0.17 25.44
N GLY A 321 2.92 0.21 26.64
CA GLY A 321 1.50 0.53 26.86
C GLY A 321 0.79 -0.53 27.70
N ASP A 322 -0.38 -0.97 27.24
CA ASP A 322 -1.16 -2.06 27.84
C ASP A 322 -0.76 -3.40 27.19
N GLY A 323 0.38 -3.98 27.59
CA GLY A 323 0.90 -5.21 26.97
C GLY A 323 1.97 -5.94 27.76
N ASN A 324 2.58 -6.98 27.18
CA ASN A 324 3.86 -7.53 27.63
C ASN A 324 4.89 -7.20 26.56
N ASP A 325 5.51 -6.04 26.69
CA ASP A 325 6.17 -5.38 25.57
C ASP A 325 7.68 -5.62 25.56
N THR A 326 8.30 -5.45 24.40
CA THR A 326 9.75 -5.61 24.21
C THR A 326 10.33 -4.31 23.70
N LEU A 327 11.13 -3.65 24.54
CA LEU A 327 11.73 -2.35 24.27
C LEU A 327 13.25 -2.46 24.14
N ILE A 328 13.76 -2.03 22.99
CA ILE A 328 15.16 -1.73 22.73
C ILE A 328 15.19 -0.26 22.34
N GLY A 329 15.91 0.58 23.09
CA GLY A 329 16.22 1.94 22.63
C GLY A 329 17.11 1.85 21.40
N GLY A 330 18.42 1.89 21.60
CA GLY A 330 19.34 1.40 20.57
C GLY A 330 20.76 1.81 20.87
N ALA A 331 21.13 3.01 20.46
CA ALA A 331 22.48 3.56 20.67
C ALA A 331 22.43 5.08 20.90
N GLY A 332 22.26 5.50 22.16
CA GLY A 332 22.18 6.90 22.51
C GLY A 332 21.98 7.22 23.99
N ASN A 333 20.79 7.75 24.33
CA ASN A 333 20.44 8.21 25.69
C ASN A 333 18.92 8.13 25.87
N ASP A 334 18.38 6.92 25.92
CA ASP A 334 16.98 6.67 25.61
C ASP A 334 16.07 6.70 26.84
N VAL A 335 14.78 6.93 26.65
CA VAL A 335 13.76 7.00 27.71
C VAL A 335 12.73 5.91 27.48
N LEU A 336 12.91 4.79 28.17
CA LEU A 336 12.07 3.60 28.05
C LEU A 336 10.98 3.57 29.13
N ILE A 337 9.75 3.26 28.72
CA ILE A 337 8.60 2.98 29.58
C ILE A 337 7.97 1.71 29.01
N GLY A 338 7.85 0.64 29.78
CA GLY A 338 7.04 -0.52 29.38
C GLY A 338 5.56 -0.13 29.49
N GLY A 339 4.89 -0.61 30.53
CA GLY A 339 3.63 -0.04 30.96
C GLY A 339 2.90 -0.93 31.94
N ALA A 340 1.97 -1.74 31.42
CA ALA A 340 0.97 -2.47 32.19
C ALA A 340 0.92 -3.98 31.87
N GLY A 341 2.08 -4.63 31.82
CA GLY A 341 2.19 -6.09 31.90
C GLY A 341 3.58 -6.52 32.34
N ALA A 342 4.17 -7.53 31.69
CA ALA A 342 5.48 -8.09 32.04
C ALA A 342 6.53 -7.77 30.97
N ASP A 343 7.16 -6.61 31.09
CA ASP A 343 7.90 -5.99 30.00
C ASP A 343 9.38 -6.41 29.96
N ALA A 344 9.97 -6.41 28.76
CA ALA A 344 11.35 -6.80 28.49
C ALA A 344 12.15 -5.62 27.93
N PHE A 345 12.99 -5.02 28.77
CA PHE A 345 13.95 -3.99 28.36
C PHE A 345 15.26 -4.68 27.96
N ILE A 346 15.70 -4.54 26.72
CA ILE A 346 16.88 -5.25 26.19
C ILE A 346 17.99 -4.24 25.84
N PHE A 347 19.20 -4.50 26.33
CA PHE A 347 20.37 -3.63 26.19
C PHE A 347 21.56 -4.38 25.58
N HIS A 348 22.05 -3.88 24.46
CA HIS A 348 23.20 -4.42 23.74
C HIS A 348 24.47 -3.59 23.99
N ASP A 349 25.61 -4.10 23.52
CA ASP A 349 26.89 -3.41 23.52
C ASP A 349 26.83 -2.02 22.81
N GLY A 350 27.05 -0.92 23.55
CA GLY A 350 27.05 0.44 23.01
C GLY A 350 25.72 1.20 23.08
N HIS A 351 24.80 0.80 23.96
CA HIS A 351 23.49 1.43 24.13
C HIS A 351 23.55 2.89 24.61
N GLY A 352 24.61 3.30 25.30
CA GLY A 352 24.68 4.63 25.90
C GLY A 352 23.87 4.75 27.18
N ALA A 353 23.22 5.90 27.41
CA ALA A 353 23.07 6.43 28.77
C ALA A 353 21.63 6.54 29.29
N ASP A 354 20.88 5.45 29.12
CA ASP A 354 19.41 5.32 29.13
C ASP A 354 18.72 5.47 30.50
N THR A 355 17.40 5.65 30.46
CA THR A 355 16.53 5.82 31.61
C THR A 355 15.22 5.03 31.48
N ILE A 356 15.06 3.99 32.30
CA ILE A 356 13.78 3.26 32.45
C ILE A 356 12.88 3.97 33.46
N ASN A 357 11.62 4.20 33.12
CA ASN A 357 10.60 4.75 34.01
C ASN A 357 9.41 3.79 34.14
N GLY A 358 8.83 3.69 35.34
CA GLY A 358 7.66 2.84 35.62
C GLY A 358 7.97 1.41 36.09
N TYR A 359 9.23 0.98 35.96
CA TYR A 359 9.72 -0.40 36.18
C TYR A 359 9.06 -1.19 37.34
N GLN A 360 8.44 -2.31 37.00
CA GLN A 360 7.72 -3.22 37.88
C GLN A 360 8.58 -4.44 38.29
N ARG A 361 9.30 -4.33 39.41
CA ARG A 361 10.17 -5.41 39.92
C ARG A 361 9.44 -6.76 40.08
N GLY A 362 10.02 -7.82 39.54
CA GLY A 362 9.50 -9.19 39.60
C GLY A 362 8.34 -9.45 38.64
N ILE A 363 8.13 -8.54 37.70
CA ILE A 363 7.14 -8.60 36.61
C ILE A 363 7.92 -8.30 35.32
N ASP A 364 8.54 -7.13 35.25
CA ASP A 364 9.45 -6.69 34.19
C ASP A 364 10.82 -7.38 34.27
N ARG A 365 11.62 -7.26 33.21
CA ARG A 365 12.96 -7.85 33.09
C ARG A 365 13.93 -6.93 32.38
N LEU A 366 15.20 -7.03 32.73
CA LEU A 366 16.31 -6.49 31.96
C LEU A 366 17.05 -7.64 31.29
N LEU A 367 17.23 -7.57 29.98
CA LEU A 367 17.99 -8.54 29.19
C LEU A 367 19.25 -7.84 28.67
N ILE A 368 20.42 -8.41 28.93
CA ILE A 368 21.71 -7.76 28.71
C ILE A 368 22.68 -8.77 28.11
N ASP A 369 23.46 -8.39 27.09
CA ASP A 369 24.45 -9.26 26.45
C ASP A 369 25.35 -9.97 27.48
N ASP A 370 25.49 -11.30 27.41
CA ASP A 370 26.28 -12.10 28.38
C ASP A 370 27.72 -11.57 28.57
N ALA A 371 28.30 -10.98 27.52
CA ALA A 371 29.63 -10.37 27.54
C ALA A 371 29.76 -9.13 28.45
N ARG A 372 28.64 -8.48 28.83
CA ARG A 372 28.58 -7.33 29.74
C ARG A 372 28.38 -7.71 31.22
N LEU A 373 28.19 -8.99 31.52
CA LEU A 373 27.90 -9.48 32.86
C LEU A 373 29.13 -10.17 33.48
N ASP A 374 29.43 -9.90 34.76
CA ASP A 374 30.42 -10.69 35.49
C ASP A 374 29.93 -12.13 35.65
N ALA A 375 30.81 -13.10 35.36
CA ALA A 375 30.61 -14.53 35.67
C ALA A 375 30.39 -14.83 37.19
N ASN A 376 30.44 -13.80 38.04
CA ASN A 376 29.95 -13.80 39.41
C ASN A 376 28.96 -12.63 39.60
N PRO A 377 27.64 -12.87 39.70
CA PRO A 377 26.66 -11.81 39.90
C PRO A 377 26.91 -10.93 41.14
N ALA A 378 27.57 -11.46 42.18
CA ALA A 378 27.94 -10.67 43.36
C ALA A 378 29.19 -9.78 43.17
N ALA A 379 29.89 -9.89 42.03
CA ALA A 379 30.84 -8.90 41.55
C ALA A 379 30.10 -7.83 40.73
N PHE A 380 29.25 -8.22 39.78
CA PHE A 380 28.42 -7.31 38.97
C PHE A 380 27.65 -6.30 39.85
N ILE A 381 26.90 -6.80 40.82
CA ILE A 381 26.12 -6.02 41.79
C ILE A 381 26.97 -5.04 42.60
N ARG A 382 28.24 -5.37 42.86
CA ARG A 382 29.14 -4.57 43.70
C ARG A 382 29.81 -3.45 42.90
N ASP A 383 30.23 -3.75 41.68
CA ASP A 383 31.10 -2.86 40.90
C ASP A 383 30.31 -2.00 39.90
N HIS A 384 29.16 -2.48 39.42
CA HIS A 384 28.34 -1.79 38.41
C HIS A 384 27.03 -1.20 38.95
N MET A 385 26.44 -1.71 40.04
CA MET A 385 25.09 -1.32 40.47
C MET A 385 25.08 -0.41 41.72
N GLN A 386 24.45 0.76 41.63
CA GLN A 386 24.33 1.73 42.73
C GLN A 386 22.87 2.14 43.01
N LYS A 387 22.46 2.11 44.28
CA LYS A 387 21.19 2.73 44.73
C LYS A 387 21.34 4.25 44.76
N THR A 388 20.41 4.98 44.14
CA THR A 388 20.33 6.44 44.20
C THR A 388 19.09 6.89 44.99
N ALA A 389 18.94 8.20 45.23
CA ALA A 389 17.74 8.74 45.87
C ALA A 389 16.45 8.55 45.03
N ASN A 390 16.60 8.43 43.70
CA ASN A 390 15.47 8.38 42.76
C ASN A 390 15.21 6.97 42.20
N GLY A 391 16.21 6.09 42.21
CA GLY A 391 16.18 4.83 41.45
C GLY A 391 17.32 3.88 41.78
N VAL A 392 17.68 3.04 40.82
CA VAL A 392 18.93 2.26 40.77
C VAL A 392 19.66 2.65 39.47
N VAL A 393 20.98 2.72 39.51
CA VAL A 393 21.83 2.90 38.32
C VAL A 393 22.66 1.65 38.13
N ILE A 394 22.82 1.23 36.88
CA ILE A 394 23.81 0.26 36.42
C ILE A 394 24.78 1.02 35.51
N ASP A 395 26.08 0.99 35.80
CA ASP A 395 27.12 1.71 35.06
C ASP A 395 28.11 0.69 34.48
N PHE A 396 28.20 0.61 33.15
CA PHE A 396 29.08 -0.35 32.45
C PHE A 396 30.45 0.24 32.12
N GLY A 397 30.66 1.54 32.36
CA GLY A 397 31.82 2.27 31.85
C GLY A 397 31.67 2.72 30.40
N ASP A 398 32.69 3.44 29.91
CA ASP A 398 32.85 3.98 28.55
C ASP A 398 31.71 4.85 27.95
N GLY A 399 30.59 5.01 28.67
CA GLY A 399 29.43 5.83 28.31
C GLY A 399 28.11 5.13 28.63
N ASP A 400 28.13 3.79 28.66
CA ASP A 400 26.97 2.92 28.78
C ASP A 400 26.47 2.84 30.24
N ARG A 401 25.20 3.19 30.48
CA ARG A 401 24.54 3.11 31.79
C ARG A 401 23.02 2.98 31.65
N ILE A 402 22.39 2.33 32.62
CA ILE A 402 20.93 2.22 32.73
C ILE A 402 20.46 2.87 34.03
N VAL A 403 19.58 3.86 33.95
CA VAL A 403 18.99 4.57 35.11
C VAL A 403 17.54 4.12 35.31
N ILE A 404 17.29 3.24 36.29
CA ILE A 404 15.96 2.69 36.57
C ILE A 404 15.28 3.53 37.65
N ASN A 405 14.33 4.38 37.25
CA ASN A 405 13.64 5.30 38.16
C ASN A 405 12.58 4.59 39.01
N GLY A 406 12.69 4.74 40.33
CA GLY A 406 11.77 4.18 41.31
C GLY A 406 12.38 4.28 42.72
N GLN A 407 11.82 5.15 43.56
CA GLN A 407 12.37 5.40 44.91
C GLN A 407 12.43 4.11 45.76
N ASN A 408 11.40 3.27 45.66
CA ASN A 408 11.27 2.00 46.39
C ASN A 408 12.14 0.85 45.85
N LEU A 409 12.77 0.99 44.68
CA LEU A 409 13.61 -0.06 44.10
C LEU A 409 14.86 -0.31 44.96
N THR A 410 15.35 -1.55 45.00
CA THR A 410 16.61 -1.90 45.67
C THR A 410 17.56 -2.56 44.67
N VAL A 411 18.88 -2.43 44.87
CA VAL A 411 19.88 -2.99 43.95
C VAL A 411 19.72 -4.51 43.79
N ALA A 412 19.66 -5.25 44.91
CA ALA A 412 19.42 -6.68 44.88
C ALA A 412 18.07 -7.01 44.21
N GLY A 413 17.03 -6.21 44.50
CA GLY A 413 15.72 -6.40 43.92
C GLY A 413 15.68 -6.24 42.39
N VAL A 414 16.45 -5.31 41.82
CA VAL A 414 16.62 -5.19 40.36
C VAL A 414 17.49 -6.34 39.83
N ALA A 415 18.55 -6.71 40.54
CA ALA A 415 19.48 -7.75 40.09
C ALA A 415 18.85 -9.15 40.02
N ASP A 416 17.77 -9.41 40.78
CA ASP A 416 16.95 -10.62 40.67
C ASP A 416 16.26 -10.76 39.29
N ASP A 417 16.06 -9.64 38.58
CA ASP A 417 15.29 -9.52 37.33
C ASP A 417 16.20 -9.30 36.08
N ILE A 418 17.53 -9.42 36.23
CA ILE A 418 18.51 -9.30 35.13
C ILE A 418 18.78 -10.69 34.52
N PHE A 419 18.75 -10.79 33.20
CA PHE A 419 18.99 -12.01 32.44
C PHE A 419 20.04 -11.80 31.34
N ALA A 420 20.86 -12.81 31.09
CA ALA A 420 21.77 -12.86 29.95
C ALA A 420 21.03 -13.25 28.65
N ILE A 421 21.53 -12.77 27.51
CA ILE A 421 21.12 -13.16 26.15
C ILE A 421 22.34 -13.57 25.29
#